data_AF-A0A1Y5HK33-F1
#
_entry.id   AF-A0A1Y5HK33-F1
#
_cell.length_a   1.000
_cell.length_b   1.000
_cell.length_c   1.000
_cell.angle_alpha   90.00
_cell.angle_beta   90.00
_cell.angle_gamma   90.00
#
_symmetry.space_group_name_H-M   'P 1'
#
loop_
_entity.id
_entity.type
_entity.pdbx_description
1 polymer ?
#
loop_
_entity_poly.entity_id
_entity_poly.type
_entity_poly.pdbx_seq_one_letter_code
_entity_poly.pdbx_strand_id
1 'polypeptide(L)'
;MKSRINVCRVGPFPRVNPPVFISSALVVVAFVLFGVFFKDAAETAFNALQGVITHYLGWYYMLATSVFVGFVLWLLMSRYGDIRLGDPHEKPEFGYFSWFSMLFSAGMGIGL
;
A
#
# COMPACT_ATOMS: atom_id res chain seq x y z
N MET A 1 12.42 16.91 -17.86
CA MET A 1 11.67 15.66 -18.09
C MET A 1 10.17 15.97 -18.09
N LYS A 2 9.54 16.10 -19.26
CA LYS A 2 8.11 16.46 -19.38
C LYS A 2 7.27 15.25 -18.95
N SER A 3 6.62 15.34 -17.79
CA SER A 3 5.73 14.29 -17.29
C SER A 3 4.61 14.04 -18.29
N ARG A 4 4.54 12.83 -18.85
CA ARG A 4 3.50 12.35 -19.78
C ARG A 4 2.20 11.97 -19.05
N ILE A 5 2.02 12.42 -17.81
CA ILE A 5 0.86 12.09 -17.00
C ILE A 5 -0.23 13.11 -17.33
N ASN A 6 -1.34 12.62 -17.90
CA ASN A 6 -2.55 13.43 -18.13
C ASN A 6 -3.19 13.77 -16.79
N VAL A 7 -2.73 14.85 -16.18
CA VAL A 7 -3.29 15.41 -14.95
C VAL A 7 -4.35 16.43 -15.35
N CYS A 8 -5.60 16.16 -15.01
CA CYS A 8 -6.72 17.07 -15.26
C CYS A 8 -7.50 17.32 -13.96
N ARG A 9 -8.25 18.42 -13.93
CA ARG A 9 -9.19 18.72 -12.85
C ARG A 9 -10.44 17.86 -13.05
N VAL A 10 -10.83 17.11 -12.02
CA VAL A 10 -12.08 16.32 -11.99
C VAL A 10 -12.94 16.87 -10.87
N GLY A 11 -13.99 17.62 -11.20
CA GLY A 11 -14.87 18.27 -10.22
C GLY A 11 -14.10 19.19 -9.25
N PRO A 12 -14.22 18.99 -7.91
CA PRO A 12 -13.49 19.79 -6.92
C PRO A 12 -12.00 19.42 -6.80
N PHE A 13 -11.56 18.31 -7.40
CA PHE A 13 -10.18 17.82 -7.25
C PHE A 13 -9.25 18.47 -8.29
N PRO A 14 -8.28 19.29 -7.86
CA PRO A 14 -7.56 20.19 -8.77
C PRO A 14 -6.50 19.50 -9.64
N ARG A 15 -5.95 18.37 -9.21
CA ARG A 15 -4.91 17.62 -9.93
C ARG A 15 -5.06 16.12 -9.72
N VAL A 16 -5.73 15.43 -10.65
CA VAL A 16 -5.84 13.97 -10.64
C VAL A 16 -5.56 13.39 -12.03
N ASN A 17 -5.16 12.12 -12.09
CA ASN A 17 -5.11 11.35 -13.33
C ASN A 17 -6.51 10.76 -13.57
N PRO A 18 -7.31 11.29 -14.53
CA PRO A 18 -8.73 10.95 -14.66
C PRO A 18 -9.04 9.46 -14.80
N PRO A 19 -8.36 8.67 -15.67
CA PRO A 19 -8.66 7.25 -15.80
C PRO A 19 -8.41 6.46 -14.52
N VAL A 20 -7.37 6.80 -13.73
CA VAL A 20 -7.05 6.10 -12.48
C VAL A 20 -8.01 6.51 -11.37
N PHE A 21 -8.34 7.80 -11.31
CA PHE A 21 -9.24 8.34 -10.28
C PHE A 21 -10.67 7.81 -10.46
N ILE A 22 -11.22 7.87 -11.67
CA ILE A 22 -12.60 7.47 -11.93
C ILE A 22 -12.77 5.97 -11.75
N SER A 23 -11.83 5.15 -12.25
CA SER A 23 -11.90 3.70 -12.09
C SER A 23 -11.83 3.27 -10.63
N SER A 24 -10.86 3.79 -9.86
CA SER A 24 -10.74 3.51 -8.42
C SER A 24 -11.97 3.98 -7.64
N ALA A 25 -12.46 5.19 -7.91
CA ALA A 25 -13.63 5.74 -7.23
C ALA A 25 -14.90 4.93 -7.51
N LEU A 26 -15.13 4.51 -8.76
CA LEU A 26 -16.27 3.68 -9.13
C LEU A 26 -16.24 2.34 -8.40
N VAL A 27 -15.07 1.69 -8.35
CA VAL A 27 -14.90 0.42 -7.63
C VAL A 27 -15.22 0.60 -6.15
N VAL A 28 -14.62 1.60 -5.49
CA VAL A 28 -14.86 1.86 -4.05
C VAL A 28 -16.34 2.14 -3.77
N VAL A 29 -16.98 3.02 -4.56
CA VAL A 29 -18.40 3.34 -4.38
C VAL A 29 -19.27 2.09 -4.59
N ALA A 30 -18.97 1.27 -5.60
CA ALA A 30 -19.71 0.02 -5.84
C ALA A 30 -19.61 -0.95 -4.66
N PHE A 31 -18.41 -1.14 -4.09
CA PHE A 31 -18.21 -1.98 -2.90
C PHE A 31 -18.98 -1.45 -1.69
N VAL A 32 -18.98 -0.13 -1.46
CA VAL A 32 -19.72 0.50 -0.36
C VAL A 32 -21.22 0.32 -0.54
N LEU A 33 -21.76 0.60 -1.73
CA LEU A 33 -23.19 0.44 -2.01
C LEU A 33 -23.62 -1.02 -1.85
N PHE A 34 -22.82 -1.97 -2.35
CA PHE A 34 -23.08 -3.39 -2.17
C PHE A 34 -23.11 -3.80 -0.70
N GLY A 35 -22.13 -3.38 0.09
CA GLY A 35 -22.08 -3.68 1.53
C GLY A 35 -23.22 -3.03 2.34
N VAL A 36 -23.69 -1.85 1.94
CA VAL A 36 -24.78 -1.16 2.64
C VAL A 36 -26.15 -1.76 2.33
N PHE A 37 -26.43 -2.05 1.05
CA PHE A 37 -27.74 -2.53 0.62
C PHE A 37 -27.91 -4.06 0.75
N PHE A 38 -26.83 -4.83 0.67
CA PHE A 38 -26.87 -6.30 0.64
C PHE A 38 -25.94 -6.92 1.70
N LYS A 39 -26.11 -6.53 2.97
CA LYS A 39 -25.23 -6.92 4.09
C LYS A 39 -24.97 -8.42 4.19
N ASP A 40 -26.03 -9.23 4.28
CA ASP A 40 -25.90 -10.69 4.50
C ASP A 40 -25.22 -11.39 3.32
N ALA A 41 -25.55 -10.96 2.10
CA ALA A 41 -24.93 -11.47 0.88
C ALA A 41 -23.46 -11.03 0.79
N ALA A 42 -23.14 -9.79 1.18
CA ALA A 42 -21.78 -9.28 1.21
C ALA A 42 -20.92 -10.02 2.23
N GLU A 43 -21.43 -10.25 3.43
CA GLU A 43 -20.75 -11.05 4.46
C GLU A 43 -20.46 -12.47 3.97
N THR A 44 -21.47 -13.14 3.42
CA THR A 44 -21.31 -14.50 2.88
C THR A 44 -20.27 -14.54 1.76
N ALA A 45 -20.34 -13.59 0.82
CA ALA A 45 -19.41 -13.52 -0.30
C ALA A 45 -17.97 -13.21 0.15
N PHE A 46 -17.77 -12.26 1.06
CA PHE A 46 -16.45 -11.91 1.57
C PHE A 46 -15.82 -13.04 2.38
N ASN A 47 -16.60 -13.72 3.22
CA ASN A 47 -16.11 -14.88 3.98
C ASN A 47 -15.74 -16.05 3.07
N ALA A 48 -16.57 -16.36 2.07
CA ALA A 48 -16.26 -17.39 1.08
C ALA A 48 -14.99 -17.06 0.30
N LEU A 49 -14.86 -15.81 -0.17
CA LEU A 49 -13.69 -15.35 -0.91
C LEU A 49 -12.42 -15.36 -0.05
N GLN A 50 -12.49 -14.90 1.20
CA GLN A 50 -11.40 -14.97 2.18
C GLN A 50 -10.96 -16.42 2.39
N GLY A 51 -11.92 -17.33 2.55
CA GLY A 51 -11.65 -18.77 2.70
C GLY A 51 -10.91 -19.34 1.50
N VAL A 52 -11.37 -19.05 0.28
CA VAL A 52 -10.71 -19.46 -0.98
C VAL A 52 -9.29 -18.92 -1.07
N ILE A 53 -9.10 -17.62 -0.84
CA ILE A 53 -7.78 -16.98 -0.88
C ILE A 53 -6.84 -17.62 0.14
N THR A 54 -7.30 -17.80 1.38
CA THR A 54 -6.46 -18.36 2.45
C THR A 54 -6.12 -19.82 2.18
N HIS A 55 -7.06 -20.60 1.64
CA HIS A 55 -6.83 -22.00 1.32
C HIS A 55 -5.81 -22.20 0.19
N TYR A 56 -5.96 -21.46 -0.92
CA TYR A 56 -5.12 -21.65 -2.10
C TYR A 56 -3.82 -20.83 -2.07
N LEU A 57 -3.87 -19.59 -1.54
CA LEU A 57 -2.73 -18.66 -1.52
C LEU A 57 -2.07 -18.53 -0.13
N GLY A 58 -2.57 -19.18 0.91
CA GLY A 58 -2.02 -19.06 2.27
C GLY A 58 -0.54 -19.47 2.36
N TRP A 59 -0.17 -20.60 1.76
CA TRP A 59 1.23 -21.06 1.72
C TRP A 59 2.13 -20.09 0.95
N TYR A 60 1.64 -19.54 -0.16
CA TYR A 60 2.35 -18.55 -0.96
C TYR A 60 2.54 -17.25 -0.17
N TYR A 61 1.51 -16.78 0.54
CA TYR A 61 1.59 -15.60 1.40
C TYR A 61 2.61 -15.78 2.52
N MET A 62 2.62 -16.94 3.20
CA MET A 62 3.60 -17.23 4.25
C MET A 62 5.04 -17.27 3.70
N LEU A 63 5.25 -17.91 2.56
CA LEU A 63 6.56 -17.96 1.91
C LEU A 63 7.01 -16.57 1.46
N ALA A 64 6.15 -15.82 0.76
CA ALA A 64 6.46 -14.48 0.28
C ALA A 64 6.83 -13.54 1.44
N THR A 65 6.05 -13.55 2.53
CA THR A 65 6.33 -12.73 3.72
C THR A 65 7.68 -13.11 4.34
N SER A 66 7.95 -14.41 4.47
CA SER A 66 9.23 -14.91 5.00
C SER A 66 10.42 -14.51 4.12
N VAL A 67 10.25 -14.58 2.80
CA VAL A 67 11.24 -14.14 1.82
C VAL A 67 11.47 -12.64 1.90
N PHE A 68 10.42 -11.81 2.05
CA PHE A 68 10.59 -10.36 2.22
C PHE A 68 11.35 -10.00 3.49
N VAL A 69 11.07 -10.68 4.61
CA VAL A 69 11.83 -10.50 5.86
C VAL A 69 13.30 -10.89 5.65
N GLY A 70 13.55 -12.07 5.07
CA GLY A 70 14.91 -12.51 4.76
C GLY A 70 15.64 -11.56 3.80
N PHE A 71 14.93 -11.03 2.80
CA PHE A 71 15.47 -10.07 1.84
C PHE A 71 15.84 -8.74 2.50
N VAL A 72 15.00 -8.19 3.38
CA VAL A 72 15.31 -6.95 4.12
C VAL A 72 16.50 -7.15 5.07
N LEU A 73 16.57 -8.29 5.76
CA LEU A 73 17.72 -8.63 6.60
C LEU A 73 19.01 -8.79 5.78
N TRP A 74 18.92 -9.41 4.61
CA TRP A 74 20.04 -9.51 3.68
C TRP A 74 20.48 -8.13 3.19
N LEU A 75 19.55 -7.25 2.81
CA LEU A 75 19.87 -5.88 2.42
C LEU A 75 20.61 -5.14 3.54
N LEU A 76 20.12 -5.26 4.78
CA LEU A 76 20.71 -4.65 5.98
C LEU A 76 22.17 -5.11 6.22
N MET A 77 22.46 -6.41 6.08
CA MET A 77 23.79 -6.97 6.35
C MET A 77 24.74 -6.90 5.13
N SER A 78 24.20 -6.70 3.93
CA SER A 78 24.97 -6.63 2.70
C SER A 78 25.55 -5.23 2.46
N ARG A 79 26.47 -5.12 1.49
CA ARG A 79 26.99 -3.85 0.96
C ARG A 79 25.92 -2.87 0.46
N TYR A 80 24.70 -3.36 0.22
CA TYR A 80 23.60 -2.51 -0.24
C TYR A 80 23.00 -1.67 0.90
N GLY A 81 23.22 -2.05 2.16
CA GLY A 81 22.78 -1.28 3.33
C GLY A 81 23.52 0.04 3.51
N ASP A 82 24.75 0.15 2.98
CA ASP A 82 25.56 1.38 3.05
C ASP A 82 25.17 2.42 1.98
N ILE A 83 24.32 2.04 1.03
CA ILE A 83 23.90 2.91 -0.06
C ILE A 83 22.92 3.95 0.47
N ARG A 84 23.28 5.22 0.33
CA ARG A 84 22.38 6.35 0.63
C ARG A 84 21.33 6.48 -0.47
N LEU A 85 20.07 6.60 -0.05
CA LEU A 85 18.92 6.86 -0.94
C LEU A 85 18.83 8.37 -1.23
N GLY A 86 19.72 8.87 -2.08
CA GLY A 86 19.83 10.29 -2.41
C GLY A 86 21.20 10.61 -3.01
N ASP A 87 21.57 11.88 -3.04
CA ASP A 87 22.93 12.24 -3.48
C ASP A 87 23.99 11.81 -2.43
N PRO A 88 25.21 11.43 -2.85
CA PRO A 88 26.23 10.91 -1.92
C PRO A 88 26.60 11.85 -0.77
N HIS A 89 26.42 13.16 -0.97
CA HIS A 89 26.74 14.22 -0.01
C HIS A 89 25.51 14.84 0.66
N GLU A 90 24.32 14.31 0.38
CA GLU A 90 23.09 14.79 0.96
C GLU A 90 23.01 14.43 2.46
N LYS A 91 22.49 15.37 3.24
CA LYS A 91 22.27 15.18 4.69
C LYS A 91 20.80 14.75 4.90
N PRO A 92 20.50 13.94 5.94
CA PRO A 92 19.13 13.59 6.27
C PRO A 92 18.26 14.84 6.49
N GLU A 93 17.08 14.89 5.89
CA GLU A 93 16.12 15.99 6.05
C GLU A 93 15.54 16.04 7.47
N PHE A 94 15.39 14.87 8.12
CA PHE A 94 14.83 14.73 9.46
C PHE A 94 15.85 14.11 10.41
N GLY A 95 15.84 14.54 11.68
CA GLY A 95 16.63 13.90 12.73
C GLY A 95 16.13 12.49 13.05
N TYR A 96 17.01 11.61 13.52
CA TYR A 96 16.70 10.18 13.75
C TYR A 96 15.45 9.92 14.60
N PHE A 97 15.22 10.72 15.64
CA PHE A 97 14.04 10.57 16.49
C PHE A 97 12.74 10.87 15.71
N SER A 98 12.69 12.02 15.02
CA SER A 98 11.54 12.41 14.20
C SER A 98 11.30 11.41 13.06
N TRP A 99 12.37 10.93 12.41
CA TRP A 99 12.28 9.92 11.36
C TRP A 99 11.71 8.59 11.87
N PHE A 100 12.18 8.11 13.01
CA PHE A 100 11.66 6.87 13.62
C PHE A 100 10.19 7.02 14.03
N SER A 101 9.80 8.16 14.60
CA SER A 101 8.40 8.44 14.95
C SER A 101 7.49 8.43 13.70
N MET A 102 7.96 8.97 12.57
CA MET A 102 7.19 8.93 11.32
C MET A 102 7.00 7.50 10.80
N LEU A 103 8.05 6.67 10.84
CA LEU A 103 7.95 5.26 10.45
C LEU A 103 6.98 4.48 11.34
N PHE A 104 7.05 4.70 12.65
CA PHE A 104 6.15 4.04 13.60
C PHE A 104 4.70 4.47 13.37
N SER A 105 4.45 5.78 13.21
CA SER A 105 3.10 6.29 12.94
C SER A 105 2.54 5.82 11.60
N ALA A 106 3.37 5.62 10.57
CA ALA A 106 2.92 5.09 9.29
C ALA A 106 2.65 3.58 9.32
N GLY A 107 3.38 2.83 10.17
CA GLY A 107 3.28 1.37 10.26
C GLY A 107 2.21 0.85 11.23
N MET A 108 1.92 1.58 12.31
CA MET A 108 0.95 1.15 13.32
C MET A 108 -0.48 1.57 12.92
N GLY A 109 -1.34 0.60 12.63
CA GLY A 109 -2.75 0.82 12.31
C GLY A 109 -3.69 0.61 13.51
N ILE A 110 -5.01 0.73 13.29
CA ILE A 110 -6.07 0.53 14.31
C ILE A 110 -6.09 -0.91 14.90
N GLY A 111 -5.46 -1.87 14.24
CA GLY A 111 -5.52 -3.30 14.60
C GLY A 111 -4.48 -3.80 15.60
N LEU A 112 -3.71 -2.90 16.24
CA LEU A 112 -2.77 -3.20 17.33
C LEU A 112 -3.37 -2.74 18.66
#